data_AF-A0A3S1JXS3-F1
#
_entry.id   AF-A0A3S1JXS3-F1
#
_cell.length_a   1.000
_cell.length_b   1.000
_cell.length_c   1.000
_cell.angle_alpha   90.00
_cell.angle_beta   90.00
_cell.angle_gamma   90.00
#
_symmetry.space_group_name_H-M   'P 1'
#
loop_
_entity.id
_entity.type
_entity.pdbx_description
1 polymer ?
#
loop_
_entity_poly.entity_id
_entity_poly.type
_entity_poly.pdbx_seq_one_letter_code
_entity_poly.pdbx_strand_id
1 'polypeptide(L)'
;MTTPQILSFAVIFVMMAALVWGRYRYDLVAAAALLLGLAVGIVPFDEAFSGFSDDIVVIVGSALLVSAGIARSGIMEIAIKRFVPNLSGVRSQLALLVIVVTILSAFVKNIGCL
;
A
#
# COMPACT_ATOMS: atom_id res chain seq x y z
N MET A 1 23.12 -5.41 22.17
CA MET A 1 21.76 -4.89 21.92
C MET A 1 21.46 -3.86 23.00
N THR A 2 21.25 -2.61 22.63
CA THR A 2 20.87 -1.59 23.62
C THR A 2 19.40 -1.79 24.01
N THR A 3 19.03 -1.48 25.26
CA THR A 3 17.63 -1.54 25.74
C THR A 3 16.62 -0.92 24.75
N PRO A 4 16.86 0.27 24.16
CA PRO A 4 15.96 0.82 23.14
C PRO A 4 15.84 -0.05 21.89
N GLN A 5 16.91 -0.67 21.39
CA GLN A 5 16.82 -1.57 20.23
C GLN A 5 15.95 -2.80 20.50
N ILE A 6 16.11 -3.42 21.68
CA ILE A 6 15.31 -4.60 22.07
C ILE A 6 13.83 -4.24 22.11
N LEU A 7 13.52 -3.08 22.69
CA LEU A 7 12.15 -2.57 22.78
C LEU A 7 11.56 -2.27 21.39
N SER A 8 12.34 -1.67 20.48
CA SER A 8 11.89 -1.43 19.10
C SER A 8 11.58 -2.73 18.36
N PHE A 9 12.48 -3.72 18.45
CA PHE A 9 12.24 -5.02 17.84
C PHE A 9 11.03 -5.75 18.45
N ALA A 10 10.84 -5.65 19.77
CA ALA A 10 9.67 -6.22 20.43
C ALA A 10 8.36 -5.59 19.93
N VAL A 11 8.29 -4.25 19.83
CA VAL A 11 7.10 -3.55 19.32
C VAL A 11 6.81 -3.94 17.86
N ILE A 12 7.84 -3.99 17.00
CA ILE A 12 7.70 -4.42 15.60
C ILE A 12 7.20 -5.87 15.53
N PHE A 13 7.78 -6.77 16.34
CA PHE A 13 7.39 -8.17 16.34
C PHE A 13 5.94 -8.37 16.79
N VAL A 14 5.52 -7.68 17.86
CA VAL A 14 4.13 -7.69 18.33
C VAL A 14 3.18 -7.14 17.28
N MET A 15 3.54 -6.02 16.64
CA MET A 15 2.75 -5.44 15.55
C MET A 15 2.61 -6.42 14.39
N MET A 16 3.70 -7.04 13.92
CA MET A 16 3.67 -8.02 12.84
C MET A 16 2.82 -9.23 13.19
N ALA A 17 2.97 -9.79 14.40
CA ALA A 17 2.15 -10.90 14.87
C ALA A 17 0.65 -10.55 14.87
N ALA A 18 0.30 -9.33 15.32
CA ALA A 18 -1.08 -8.85 15.31
C ALA A 18 -1.63 -8.65 13.88
N LEU A 19 -0.82 -8.14 12.95
CA LEU A 19 -1.19 -7.99 11.54
C LEU A 19 -1.42 -9.36 10.86
N VAL A 20 -0.54 -10.34 11.13
CA VAL A 20 -0.65 -11.69 10.58
C VAL A 20 -1.85 -12.45 11.15
N TRP A 21 -2.19 -12.22 12.43
CA TRP A 21 -3.34 -12.87 13.06
C TRP A 21 -4.68 -12.50 12.40
N GLY A 22 -4.76 -11.33 11.76
CA GLY A 22 -5.91 -10.92 10.93
C GLY A 22 -7.25 -10.79 11.65
N ARG A 23 -7.28 -10.91 12.99
CA ARG A 23 -8.54 -10.78 13.77
C ARG A 23 -9.00 -9.34 13.96
N TYR A 24 -8.04 -8.41 14.04
CA TYR A 24 -8.32 -7.00 14.23
C TYR A 24 -8.17 -6.25 12.91
N ARG A 25 -8.94 -5.17 12.76
CA ARG A 25 -8.78 -4.26 11.62
C ARG A 25 -7.35 -3.73 11.61
N TYR A 26 -6.71 -3.74 10.43
CA TYR A 26 -5.33 -3.30 10.24
C TYR A 26 -5.10 -1.88 10.79
N ASP A 27 -6.05 -0.97 10.58
CA ASP A 27 -6.02 0.39 11.12
C ASP A 27 -5.90 0.42 12.66
N LEU A 28 -6.64 -0.46 13.34
CA LEU A 28 -6.64 -0.55 14.80
C LEU A 28 -5.32 -1.11 15.32
N VAL A 29 -4.77 -2.11 14.62
CA VAL A 29 -3.46 -2.68 14.95
C VAL A 29 -2.36 -1.64 14.79
N ALA A 30 -2.38 -0.85 13.72
CA ALA A 30 -1.43 0.22 13.48
C ALA A 30 -1.51 1.32 14.56
N ALA A 31 -2.73 1.76 14.92
CA ALA A 31 -2.93 2.73 15.99
C ALA A 31 -2.44 2.20 17.36
N ALA A 32 -2.72 0.94 17.68
CA ALA A 32 -2.26 0.32 18.93
C ALA A 32 -0.72 0.18 18.96
N ALA A 33 -0.08 -0.18 17.85
CA ALA A 33 1.37 -0.26 17.75
C ALA A 33 2.05 1.10 17.94
N LEU A 34 1.47 2.17 17.37
CA LEU A 34 1.95 3.53 17.59
C LEU A 34 1.83 3.94 19.06
N LEU A 35 0.68 3.67 19.70
CA LEU A 35 0.48 3.94 21.13
C LEU A 35 1.46 3.16 22.01
N LEU A 36 1.75 1.90 21.67
CA LEU A 36 2.76 1.10 22.35
C LEU A 36 4.18 1.69 22.18
N GLY A 37 4.54 2.15 20.98
CA GLY A 37 5.82 2.81 20.73
C GLY A 37 6.01 4.09 21.55
N LEU A 38 4.94 4.85 21.76
CA LEU A 38 4.91 6.04 22.63
C LEU A 38 5.00 5.65 24.10
N ALA A 39 4.21 4.65 24.54
CA ALA A 39 4.18 4.20 25.93
C ALA A 39 5.53 3.63 26.40
N VAL A 40 6.27 2.98 25.50
CA VAL A 40 7.61 2.44 25.76
C VAL A 40 8.69 3.52 25.67
N GLY A 41 8.35 4.75 25.22
CA GLY A 41 9.26 5.89 25.15
C GLY A 41 10.29 5.79 24.02
N ILE A 42 10.05 4.94 23.02
CA ILE A 42 10.91 4.77 21.85
C ILE A 42 10.70 5.92 20.86
N VAL A 43 9.45 6.39 20.77
CA VAL A 43 9.02 7.44 19.84
C VAL A 43 8.65 8.69 20.64
N PRO A 44 9.26 9.86 20.38
CA PRO A 44 8.85 11.13 20.97
C PRO A 44 7.40 11.47 20.60
N PHE A 45 6.64 12.05 21.52
CA PHE A 45 5.26 12.47 21.26
C PHE A 45 5.15 13.45 20.09
N ASP A 46 6.13 14.33 19.92
CA ASP A 46 6.19 15.31 18.82
C ASP A 46 6.39 14.65 17.45
N GLU A 47 7.02 13.48 17.40
CA GLU A 47 7.27 12.75 16.15
C GLU A 47 6.26 11.62 15.88
N ALA A 48 5.36 11.33 16.81
CA ALA A 48 4.38 10.25 16.72
C ALA A 48 3.51 10.32 15.44
N PHE A 49 3.16 11.54 15.02
CA PHE A 49 2.33 11.78 13.85
C PHE A 49 3.12 12.22 12.60
N SER A 50 4.45 12.28 12.68
CA SER A 50 5.30 12.69 11.55
C SER A 50 5.07 11.82 10.31
N GLY A 51 4.80 10.53 10.50
CA GLY A 51 4.49 9.59 9.42
C GLY A 51 3.19 9.88 8.66
N PHE A 52 2.24 10.62 9.24
CA PHE A 52 1.03 11.05 8.52
C PHE A 52 1.30 12.17 7.51
N SER A 53 2.34 12.96 7.74
CA SER A 53 2.81 14.01 6.85
C SER A 53 3.83 13.52 5.83
N ASP A 54 4.11 12.22 5.79
CA ASP A 54 5.05 11.62 4.85
C ASP A 54 4.48 11.71 3.42
N ASP A 55 5.33 12.09 2.46
CA ASP A 55 4.97 12.19 1.04
C ASP A 55 4.32 10.89 0.52
N ILE A 56 4.69 9.74 1.08
CA ILE A 56 4.11 8.44 0.72
C ILE A 56 2.58 8.44 0.97
N VAL A 57 2.09 9.01 2.08
CA VAL A 57 0.65 9.06 2.39
C VAL A 57 -0.10 9.86 1.33
N VAL A 58 0.47 10.99 0.92
CA VAL A 58 -0.10 11.86 -0.13
C VAL A 58 -0.08 11.16 -1.50
N ILE A 59 1.00 10.44 -1.82
CA ILE A 59 1.12 9.64 -3.05
C ILE A 59 0.06 8.54 -3.08
N VAL A 60 -0.15 7.80 -1.97
CA VAL A 60 -1.18 6.75 -1.90
C VAL A 60 -2.57 7.37 -2.08
N GLY A 61 -2.88 8.44 -1.35
CA GLY A 61 -4.18 9.10 -1.40
C GLY A 61 -4.51 9.65 -2.79
N SER A 62 -3.55 10.30 -3.44
CA SER A 62 -3.70 10.78 -4.82
C SER A 62 -3.85 9.64 -5.83
N ALA A 63 -3.12 8.54 -5.69
CA ALA A 63 -3.28 7.37 -6.55
C ALA A 63 -4.68 6.75 -6.43
N LEU A 64 -5.22 6.63 -5.21
CA LEU A 64 -6.59 6.16 -4.98
C LEU A 64 -7.63 7.11 -5.62
N LEU A 65 -7.43 8.42 -5.51
CA LEU A 65 -8.30 9.42 -6.13
C LEU A 65 -8.28 9.32 -7.66
N VAL A 66 -7.09 9.20 -8.26
CA VAL A 66 -6.92 9.03 -9.71
C VAL A 66 -7.56 7.73 -10.17
N SER A 67 -7.34 6.63 -9.45
CA SER A 67 -7.96 5.32 -9.73
C SER A 67 -9.49 5.41 -9.74
N ALA A 68 -10.08 6.06 -8.72
CA ALA A 68 -11.52 6.31 -8.66
C ALA A 68 -12.01 7.20 -9.82
N GLY A 69 -11.22 8.22 -10.21
CA GLY A 69 -11.52 9.10 -11.34
C GLY A 69 -11.52 8.36 -12.69
N ILE A 70 -10.54 7.49 -12.92
CA ILE A 70 -10.46 6.64 -14.12
C ILE A 70 -11.61 5.64 -14.16
N ALA A 71 -11.92 4.99 -13.04
CA ALA A 71 -13.03 4.04 -12.95
C ALA A 71 -14.39 4.72 -13.20
N ARG A 72 -14.60 5.95 -12.70
CA ARG A 72 -15.88 6.67 -12.85
C ARG A 72 -16.04 7.34 -14.21
N SER A 73 -14.95 7.66 -14.90
CA SER A 73 -14.97 8.35 -16.20
C SER A 73 -15.23 7.42 -17.39
N GLY A 74 -15.21 6.10 -17.20
CA GLY A 74 -15.40 5.11 -18.29
C GLY A 74 -14.27 5.09 -19.32
N ILE A 75 -13.18 5.85 -19.09
CA ILE A 75 -11.99 5.85 -19.95
C ILE A 75 -11.42 4.44 -20.07
N MET A 76 -11.52 3.64 -19.00
CA MET A 76 -11.05 2.26 -19.00
C MET A 76 -11.79 1.40 -20.04
N GLU A 77 -13.11 1.54 -20.16
CA GLU A 77 -13.90 0.77 -21.14
C GLU A 77 -13.61 1.20 -22.58
N ILE A 78 -13.38 2.49 -22.82
CA ILE A 78 -13.02 3.03 -24.13
C ILE A 78 -11.62 2.55 -24.52
N ALA A 79 -10.65 2.62 -23.60
CA ALA A 79 -9.29 2.17 -23.82
C ALA A 79 -9.24 0.67 -24.12
N ILE A 80 -9.93 -0.16 -23.35
CA ILE A 80 -9.99 -1.61 -23.59
C ILE A 80 -10.60 -1.91 -24.96
N LYS A 81 -11.73 -1.29 -25.32
CA LYS A 81 -12.35 -1.48 -26.65
C LYS A 81 -11.45 -1.03 -27.81
N ARG A 82 -10.63 0.01 -27.61
CA ARG A 82 -9.78 0.59 -28.65
C ARG A 82 -8.45 -0.13 -28.83
N PHE A 83 -7.81 -0.55 -27.73
CA PHE A 83 -6.48 -1.17 -27.72
C PHE A 83 -6.51 -2.70 -27.69
N VAL A 84 -7.66 -3.31 -27.39
CA VAL A 84 -7.87 -4.77 -27.44
C VAL A 84 -8.87 -5.17 -28.54
N PRO A 85 -8.76 -4.71 -29.80
CA PRO A 85 -9.58 -5.27 -30.86
C PRO A 85 -9.02 -6.66 -31.22
N ASN A 86 -9.87 -7.69 -31.10
CA ASN A 86 -9.65 -9.02 -31.70
C ASN A 86 -8.48 -9.90 -31.17
N LEU A 87 -8.15 -9.86 -29.88
CA LEU A 87 -7.28 -10.87 -29.26
C LEU A 87 -8.13 -12.07 -28.78
N SER A 88 -8.38 -13.02 -29.68
CA SER A 88 -9.16 -14.25 -29.39
C SER A 88 -8.36 -15.35 -28.69
N GLY A 89 -7.02 -15.23 -28.65
CA GLY A 89 -6.14 -16.22 -28.04
C GLY A 89 -5.74 -15.88 -26.60
N VAL A 90 -6.09 -16.75 -25.64
CA VAL A 90 -5.77 -16.63 -24.20
C VAL A 90 -4.28 -16.33 -23.96
N ARG A 91 -3.37 -16.97 -24.71
CA ARG A 91 -1.92 -16.73 -24.60
C ARG A 91 -1.51 -15.31 -24.94
N SER A 92 -2.17 -14.69 -25.93
CA SER A 92 -1.84 -13.33 -26.37
C SER A 92 -2.44 -12.28 -25.43
N GLN A 93 -3.63 -12.54 -24.87
CA GLN A 93 -4.19 -11.71 -23.81
C GLN A 93 -3.32 -11.71 -22.55
N LEU A 94 -2.85 -12.89 -22.12
CA LEU A 94 -1.93 -13.01 -20.98
C LEU A 94 -0.60 -12.31 -21.26
N ALA A 95 -0.01 -12.49 -22.44
CA ALA A 95 1.24 -11.82 -22.80
C ALA A 95 1.09 -10.29 -22.80
N LEU A 96 0.01 -9.77 -23.38
CA LEU A 96 -0.29 -8.33 -23.38
C LEU A 96 -0.48 -7.82 -21.95
N LEU A 97 -1.28 -8.51 -21.13
CA LEU A 97 -1.53 -8.13 -19.74
C LEU A 97 -0.22 -8.10 -18.95
N VAL A 98 0.61 -9.13 -19.05
CA VAL A 98 1.90 -9.21 -18.34
C VAL A 98 2.83 -8.09 -18.79
N ILE A 99 2.95 -7.80 -20.08
CA ILE A 99 3.80 -6.71 -20.59
C ILE A 99 3.31 -5.35 -20.08
N VAL A 100 2.01 -5.10 -20.19
CA VAL A 100 1.40 -3.84 -19.76
C VAL A 100 1.55 -3.66 -18.25
N VAL A 101 1.24 -4.68 -17.44
CA VAL A 101 1.39 -4.65 -15.97
C VAL A 101 2.86 -4.51 -15.59
N THR A 102 3.80 -5.19 -16.26
CA THR A 102 5.23 -5.09 -15.96
C THR A 102 5.76 -3.68 -16.23
N ILE A 103 5.39 -3.09 -17.37
CA ILE A 103 5.79 -1.73 -17.72
C ILE A 103 5.17 -0.75 -16.70
N LEU A 104 3.85 -0.85 -16.45
CA LEU A 104 3.17 0.03 -15.49
C LEU A 104 3.71 -0.12 -14.06
N SER A 105 3.98 -1.34 -13.60
CA SER A 105 4.53 -1.63 -12.28
C SER A 105 5.99 -1.17 -12.11
N ALA A 106 6.73 -0.95 -13.19
CA ALA A 106 8.07 -0.37 -13.11
C ALA A 106 8.02 1.15 -12.81
N PHE A 107 6.92 1.83 -13.19
CA PHE A 107 6.72 3.26 -12.93
C PHE A 107 5.89 3.53 -11.68
N VAL A 108 4.93 2.66 -11.35
CA VAL A 108 4.12 2.75 -10.14
C VAL A 108 4.89 2.11 -9.00
N LYS A 109 5.36 2.91 -8.03
CA LYS A 109 5.76 2.37 -6.71
C LYS A 109 4.62 1.45 -6.26
N ASN A 110 4.94 0.23 -5.84
CA ASN A 110 4.04 -0.93 -5.61
C ASN A 110 2.87 -0.73 -4.61
N ILE A 111 2.50 0.50 -4.31
CA ILE A 111 1.43 0.95 -3.44
C ILE A 111 0.04 0.65 -4.04
N GLY A 112 -0.11 0.72 -5.37
CA GLY A 112 -1.40 0.54 -6.06
C GLY A 112 -1.70 -0.90 -6.53
N CYS A 113 -0.81 -1.86 -6.24
CA CYS A 113 -0.92 -3.25 -6.73
C CYS A 113 -1.02 -4.28 -5.58
N LEU A 114 -1.42 -3.83 -4.39
CA LEU A 114 -1.69 -4.65 -3.19
C LEU A 114 -3.19 -4.77 -2.93
#